data_AF-A0A7K4F424-F1
#
_entry.id   AF-A0A7K4F424-F1
#
_cell.length_a   1.000
_cell.length_b   1.000
_cell.length_c   1.000
_cell.angle_alpha   90.00
_cell.angle_beta   90.00
_cell.angle_gamma   90.00
#
_symmetry.space_group_name_H-M   'P 1'
#
loop_
_entity.id
_entity.type
_entity.pdbx_description
1 polymer ?
#
loop_
_entity_poly.entity_id
_entity_poly.type
_entity_poly.pdbx_seq_one_letter_code
_entity_poly.pdbx_strand_id
1 'polypeptide(L)'
;MSYSLFGQVVGVRKFVNGDIEVDFYHEDEITEYRYSSDQSRLGNFPKELTESLASTLATNICIEIYFDENDTPTHIELEECDDPEEDDPEE
;
A
#
# COMPACT_ATOMS: atom_id res chain seq x y z
N MET A 1 -8.99 -16.56 -8.88
CA MET A 1 -9.82 -15.69 -7.99
C MET A 1 -9.05 -14.41 -7.80
N SER A 2 -9.60 -13.28 -8.26
CA SER A 2 -9.12 -11.95 -7.90
C SER A 2 -9.53 -11.63 -6.46
N TYR A 3 -8.69 -10.90 -5.73
CA TYR A 3 -8.97 -10.42 -4.37
C TYR A 3 -8.39 -9.02 -4.18
N SER A 4 -8.77 -8.37 -3.09
CA SER A 4 -8.21 -7.08 -2.68
C SER A 4 -7.73 -7.10 -1.24
N LEU A 5 -6.79 -6.22 -0.90
CA LEU A 5 -6.29 -6.00 0.44
C LEU A 5 -6.49 -4.53 0.82
N PHE A 6 -7.25 -4.29 1.90
CA PHE A 6 -7.52 -2.96 2.42
C PHE A 6 -6.65 -2.67 3.64
N GLY A 7 -5.92 -1.56 3.65
CA GLY A 7 -4.96 -1.28 4.72
C GLY A 7 -4.27 0.07 4.60
N GLN A 8 -3.21 0.26 5.37
CA GLN A 8 -2.48 1.52 5.43
C GLN A 8 -0.96 1.33 5.31
N VAL A 9 -0.30 2.31 4.72
CA VAL A 9 1.17 2.35 4.66
C VAL A 9 1.73 2.85 5.99
N VAL A 10 2.49 1.99 6.66
CA VAL A 10 3.09 2.26 7.98
C VAL A 10 4.60 2.51 7.91
N GLY A 11 5.24 2.18 6.79
CA GLY A 11 6.67 2.38 6.58
C GLY A 11 7.04 2.53 5.11
N VAL A 12 8.01 3.40 4.81
CA VAL A 12 8.55 3.57 3.45
C VAL A 12 10.06 3.75 3.54
N ARG A 13 10.79 3.01 2.70
CA ARG A 13 12.26 3.10 2.57
C ARG A 13 12.59 3.33 1.10
N LYS A 14 13.14 4.50 0.79
CA LYS A 14 13.61 4.86 -0.56
C LYS A 14 15.13 4.78 -0.61
N PHE A 15 15.66 3.99 -1.53
CA PHE A 15 17.09 3.76 -1.66
C PHE A 15 17.68 4.60 -2.80
N VAL A 16 18.97 4.93 -2.70
CA VAL A 16 19.69 5.73 -3.71
C VAL A 16 19.75 5.09 -5.10
N ASN A 17 19.57 3.77 -5.18
CA ASN A 17 19.50 3.02 -6.43
C ASN A 17 18.09 3.00 -7.06
N GLY A 18 17.13 3.73 -6.49
CA GLY A 18 15.76 3.81 -6.98
C GLY A 18 14.86 2.66 -6.52
N ASP A 19 15.35 1.76 -5.66
CA ASP A 19 14.49 0.76 -5.01
C ASP A 19 13.58 1.45 -3.98
N ILE A 20 12.38 0.90 -3.81
CA ILE A 20 11.40 1.37 -2.84
C ILE A 20 10.84 0.16 -2.11
N GLU A 21 10.89 0.19 -0.79
CA GLU A 21 10.21 -0.76 0.09
C GLU A 21 9.09 -0.05 0.84
N VAL A 22 7.95 -0.71 0.97
CA VAL A 22 6.74 -0.22 1.63
C VAL A 22 6.26 -1.29 2.59
N ASP A 23 6.08 -0.92 3.84
CA ASP A 23 5.43 -1.75 4.86
C ASP A 23 3.93 -1.41 4.86
N PHE A 24 3.10 -2.39 4.51
CA PHE A 24 1.64 -2.26 4.41
C PHE A 24 0.96 -3.05 5.51
N TYR A 25 0.18 -2.35 6.36
CA TYR A 25 -0.57 -2.94 7.45
C TYR A 25 -1.99 -3.29 7.01
N HIS A 26 -2.39 -4.55 7.18
CA HIS A 26 -3.71 -5.09 6.84
C HIS A 26 -4.02 -6.28 7.75
N GLU A 27 -5.23 -6.38 8.30
CA GLU A 27 -5.70 -7.51 9.14
C GLU A 27 -4.72 -7.95 10.24
N ASP A 28 -4.15 -6.98 10.98
CA ASP A 28 -3.15 -7.20 12.04
C ASP A 28 -1.81 -7.79 11.57
N GLU A 29 -1.58 -7.84 10.25
CA GLU A 29 -0.33 -8.27 9.63
C GLU A 29 0.35 -7.13 8.87
N ILE A 30 1.69 -7.20 8.77
CA ILE A 30 2.49 -6.28 7.94
C ILE A 30 3.04 -7.06 6.74
N THR A 31 2.68 -6.62 5.55
CA THR A 31 3.19 -7.13 4.27
C THR A 31 4.19 -6.14 3.68
N GLU A 32 5.37 -6.63 3.27
CA GLU A 32 6.38 -5.80 2.61
C GLU A 32 6.23 -5.85 1.07
N TYR A 33 5.95 -4.69 0.47
CA TYR A 33 5.95 -4.50 -0.98
C TYR A 33 7.24 -3.83 -1.42
N ARG A 34 7.85 -4.36 -2.47
CA ARG A 34 9.11 -3.86 -3.00
C ARG A 34 9.06 -3.67 -4.50
N TYR A 35 9.45 -2.47 -4.91
CA TYR A 35 9.91 -2.18 -6.26
C TYR A 35 11.44 -2.19 -6.29
N SER A 36 12.02 -2.83 -7.30
CA SER A 36 13.45 -2.70 -7.62
C SER A 36 13.66 -2.39 -9.09
N SER A 37 14.63 -1.51 -9.37
CA SER A 37 15.06 -1.20 -10.74
C SER A 37 16.01 -2.28 -11.31
N ASP A 38 16.54 -3.15 -10.45
CA ASP A 38 17.44 -4.24 -10.79
C ASP A 38 16.65 -5.54 -11.01
N GLN A 39 16.64 -6.03 -12.25
CA GLN A 39 15.93 -7.26 -12.63
C GLN A 39 16.46 -8.53 -11.95
N SER A 40 17.66 -8.47 -11.34
CA SER A 40 18.21 -9.57 -10.56
C SER A 40 17.67 -9.63 -9.12
N ARG A 41 16.99 -8.56 -8.66
CA ARG A 41 16.37 -8.47 -7.34
C ARG A 41 14.89 -8.81 -7.42
N LEU A 42 14.37 -9.46 -6.38
CA LEU A 42 12.95 -9.82 -6.29
C LEU A 42 12.10 -8.57 -6.01
N GLY A 43 11.58 -7.91 -7.04
CA GLY A 43 10.46 -6.98 -6.90
C GLY A 43 9.14 -7.74 -6.94
N ASN A 44 8.20 -7.43 -6.05
CA ASN A 44 6.87 -8.03 -6.03
C ASN A 44 5.76 -7.00 -6.34
N PHE A 45 6.13 -5.74 -6.59
CA PHE A 45 5.18 -4.65 -6.80
C PHE A 45 5.61 -3.71 -7.94
N PRO A 46 4.67 -3.27 -8.80
CA PRO A 46 4.94 -2.33 -9.89
C PRO A 46 5.38 -0.97 -9.37
N LYS A 47 6.35 -0.36 -10.06
CA LYS A 47 6.92 0.95 -9.69
C LYS A 47 5.86 2.01 -9.39
N GLU A 48 4.93 2.21 -10.31
CA GLU A 48 3.93 3.29 -10.23
C GLU A 48 3.02 3.12 -9.01
N LEU A 49 2.63 1.87 -8.71
CA LEU A 49 1.83 1.57 -7.54
C LEU A 49 2.65 1.71 -6.25
N THR A 50 3.92 1.28 -6.23
CA THR A 50 4.79 1.47 -5.07
C THR A 50 5.06 2.95 -4.78
N GLU A 51 5.24 3.78 -5.80
CA GLU A 51 5.41 5.23 -5.64
C GLU A 51 4.14 5.88 -5.08
N SER A 52 2.97 5.42 -5.51
CA SER A 52 1.68 5.88 -4.99
C SER A 52 1.50 5.49 -3.53
N LEU A 53 1.75 4.22 -3.16
CA LEU A 53 1.77 3.78 -1.76
C LEU A 53 2.78 4.58 -0.93
N ALA A 54 3.98 4.84 -1.47
CA ALA A 54 5.00 5.59 -0.77
C ALA A 54 4.60 7.05 -0.47
N SER A 55 3.64 7.59 -1.23
CA SER A 55 3.14 8.96 -1.07
C SER A 55 2.04 9.10 -0.01
N THR A 56 1.42 7.98 0.40
CA THR A 56 0.36 7.98 1.42
C THR A 56 0.90 7.75 2.84
N LEU A 57 2.21 7.57 3.01
CA LEU A 57 2.82 7.44 4.33
C LEU A 57 2.50 8.67 5.19
N ALA A 58 2.07 8.42 6.42
CA ALA A 58 1.70 9.44 7.41
C ALA A 58 0.56 10.38 6.96
N THR A 59 -0.31 9.89 6.07
CA THR A 59 -1.59 10.55 5.73
C THR A 59 -2.75 9.74 6.32
N ASN A 60 -3.93 10.35 6.46
CA ASN A 60 -5.16 9.64 6.83
C ASN A 60 -5.78 8.87 5.63
N ILE A 61 -4.94 8.27 4.79
CA ILE A 61 -5.37 7.56 3.58
C ILE A 61 -5.23 6.07 3.82
N CYS A 62 -6.34 5.36 3.58
CA CYS A 62 -6.41 3.92 3.49
C CYS A 62 -6.35 3.54 2.00
N ILE A 63 -5.72 2.41 1.71
CA ILE A 63 -5.50 1.93 0.35
C ILE A 63 -6.13 0.55 0.20
N GLU A 64 -6.90 0.38 -0.87
CA GLU A 64 -7.32 -0.93 -1.35
C GLU A 64 -6.45 -1.36 -2.54
N ILE A 65 -5.72 -2.47 -2.40
CA ILE A 65 -4.85 -3.02 -3.43
C ILE A 65 -5.55 -4.21 -4.09
N TYR A 66 -5.73 -4.16 -5.41
CA TYR A 66 -6.42 -5.21 -6.17
C TYR A 66 -5.47 -6.15 -6.89
N PHE A 67 -5.64 -7.46 -6.68
CA PHE A 67 -4.82 -8.52 -7.25
C PHE A 67 -5.60 -9.33 -8.30
N ASP A 68 -4.91 -9.70 -9.37
CA ASP A 68 -5.43 -10.63 -10.37
C ASP A 68 -5.33 -12.09 -9.89
N GLU A 69 -5.68 -13.03 -10.78
CA GLU A 69 -5.62 -14.47 -10.47
C GLU A 69 -4.21 -15.04 -10.36
N ASN A 70 -3.18 -14.24 -10.64
CA ASN A 70 -1.76 -14.60 -10.57
C ASN A 70 -1.05 -13.91 -9.39
N ASP A 71 -1.80 -13.42 -8.40
CA ASP A 71 -1.27 -12.64 -7.26
C ASP A 71 -0.50 -11.38 -7.70
N THR A 72 -0.82 -10.84 -8.87
CA THR A 72 -0.18 -9.64 -9.39
C THR A 72 -1.05 -8.42 -9.07
N PRO A 73 -0.50 -7.40 -8.40
CA PRO A 73 -1.23 -6.15 -8.15
C PRO A 73 -1.50 -5.43 -9.46
N THR A 74 -2.77 -5.06 -9.68
CA THR A 74 -3.25 -4.47 -10.93
C THR A 74 -3.52 -2.98 -10.81
N HIS A 75 -4.16 -2.55 -9.72
CA HIS A 75 -4.47 -1.16 -9.42
C HIS A 75 -4.66 -0.97 -7.91
N ILE A 76 -4.68 0.29 -7.49
CA ILE A 76 -4.97 0.69 -6.11
C ILE A 76 -6.07 1.75 -6.11
N GLU A 77 -6.90 1.73 -5.08
CA GLU A 77 -7.85 2.79 -4.75
C GLU A 77 -7.44 3.46 -3.46
N LEU A 78 -7.59 4.78 -3.39
CA LEU A 78 -7.21 5.60 -2.25
C LEU A 78 -8.49 6.17 -1.65
N GLU A 79 -8.73 5.88 -0.38
CA GLU A 79 -9.88 6.38 0.37
C GLU A 79 -9.38 7.06 1.64
N GLU A 80 -10.09 8.07 2.11
CA GLU A 80 -9.82 8.62 3.45
C GLU A 80 -10.21 7.52 4.46
N CYS A 81 -9.31 7.17 5.37
CA CYS A 81 -9.68 6.25 6.44
C CYS A 81 -10.78 6.93 7.26
N ASP A 82 -11.82 6.18 7.64
CA ASP A 82 -12.86 6.69 8.55
C ASP A 82 -12.18 7.30 9.78
N ASP A 83 -12.30 8.62 9.92
CA ASP A 83 -11.86 9.31 11.12
C ASP A 83 -12.73 8.78 12.27
N PRO A 84 -12.16 8.26 13.37
CA PRO A 84 -12.94 7.81 14.52
C PRO A 84 -13.62 8.98 15.28
N GLU A 85 -13.67 10.19 14.71
CA GLU A 85 -14.19 11.42 15.32
C GLU A 85 -15.51 11.91 14.67
N GLU A 86 -16.35 11.04 14.13
CA GLU A 86 -17.76 11.35 13.80
C GLU A 86 -18.76 10.50 14.62
N ASP A 87 -18.55 10.43 15.93
CA ASP A 87 -19.61 10.15 16.90
C ASP A 87 -19.87 11.46 17.65
N ASP A 88 -20.48 12.44 16.97
CA ASP A 88 -21.16 13.56 17.64
C ASP A 88 -22.57 13.08 18.00
N PRO A 89 -22.85 12.67 19.25
CA PRO A 89 -24.20 12.52 19.71
C PRO A 89 -24.81 13.93 19.85
N GLU A 90 -25.25 14.52 18.73
CA GLU A 90 -26.22 15.61 18.80
C GLU A 90 -27.46 15.08 19.54
N GLU A 91 -27.80 15.76 20.64
CA GLU A 91 -28.83 15.40 21.63
C GLU A 91 -30.24 15.09 21.09
#